data_AF-A8MIY7-F1
#
_entry.id   AF-A8MIY7-F1
#
_cell.length_a   1.000
_cell.length_b   1.000
_cell.length_c   1.000
_cell.angle_alpha   90.00
_cell.angle_beta   90.00
_cell.angle_gamma   90.00
#
_symmetry.space_group_name_H-M   'P 1'
#
loop_
_entity.id
_entity.type
_entity.pdbx_description
1 polymer ?
#
loop_
_entity_poly.entity_id
_entity_poly.type
_entity_poly.pdbx_seq_one_letter_code
_entity_poly.pdbx_strand_id
1 'polypeptide(L)'
;MKKNKILTILLIILVYLFSITLYSYVKYMEELDKISTGYSSSSTAKKINTDVFLGEKREHNLKFLFSYTEIDNYIMFDDSFNNNQIRGVLVKGKVGSPKILSGRFFNESDFFSEKKIVVIGENMVQHTYEENEKKYISLFDNAYEVIGICGYGLNSIMDNIIFYNLDSVYFSEWGIYSDGRIKNVELKRDMSLNLI
;
A
#
# COMPACT_ATOMS: atom_id res chain seq x y z
N MET A 1 -32.23 47.55 -0.69
CA MET A 1 -31.45 46.99 -1.83
C MET A 1 -30.03 46.53 -1.48
N LYS A 2 -29.18 47.31 -0.78
CA LYS A 2 -27.79 46.89 -0.45
C LYS A 2 -27.69 45.62 0.41
N LYS A 3 -28.58 45.45 1.41
CA LYS A 3 -28.59 44.29 2.32
C LYS A 3 -28.83 42.95 1.59
N ASN A 4 -29.73 42.93 0.61
CA ASN A 4 -30.00 41.73 -0.19
C ASN A 4 -28.81 41.37 -1.09
N LYS A 5 -28.10 42.36 -1.65
CA LYS A 5 -26.89 42.12 -2.44
C LYS A 5 -25.76 41.52 -1.59
N ILE A 6 -25.57 42.03 -0.37
CA ILE A 6 -24.56 41.48 0.57
C ILE A 6 -24.91 40.03 0.94
N LEU A 7 -26.19 39.75 1.23
CA LEU A 7 -26.66 38.40 1.53
C LEU A 7 -26.42 37.44 0.36
N THR A 8 -26.70 37.87 -0.88
CA THR A 8 -26.45 37.06 -2.07
C THR A 8 -24.96 36.75 -2.25
N ILE A 9 -24.07 37.74 -2.06
CA ILE A 9 -22.62 37.54 -2.14
C ILE A 9 -22.15 36.54 -1.08
N LEU A 10 -22.65 36.67 0.16
CA LEU A 10 -22.30 35.75 1.25
C LEU A 10 -22.74 34.31 0.95
N LEU A 11 -23.94 34.13 0.40
CA LEU A 11 -24.45 32.83 -0.06
C LEU A 11 -23.57 32.21 -1.15
N ILE A 12 -23.13 33.01 -2.13
CA ILE A 12 -22.22 32.54 -3.19
C ILE A 12 -20.89 32.07 -2.60
N ILE A 13 -20.31 32.83 -1.66
CA ILE A 13 -19.07 32.45 -0.98
C ILE A 13 -19.25 31.14 -0.21
N LEU A 14 -20.36 30.99 0.52
CA LEU A 14 -20.67 29.76 1.28
C LEU A 14 -20.75 28.55 0.35
N VAL A 15 -21.45 28.68 -0.78
CA VAL A 15 -21.58 27.61 -1.78
C VAL A 15 -20.21 27.24 -2.38
N TYR A 16 -19.34 28.23 -2.58
CA TYR A 16 -17.99 27.99 -3.10
C TYR A 16 -17.11 27.25 -2.09
N LEU A 17 -17.13 27.66 -0.81
CA LEU A 17 -16.42 26.97 0.26
C LEU A 17 -16.91 25.53 0.40
N PHE A 18 -18.22 25.31 0.37
CA PHE A 18 -18.81 23.98 0.44
C PHE A 18 -18.36 23.10 -0.73
N SER A 19 -18.39 23.64 -1.95
CA SER A 19 -17.90 22.94 -3.16
C SER A 19 -16.43 22.53 -3.05
N ILE A 20 -15.56 23.41 -2.54
CA ILE A 20 -14.14 23.11 -2.32
C ILE A 20 -13.99 21.98 -1.29
N THR A 21 -14.71 22.05 -0.16
CA THR A 21 -14.62 21.00 0.87
C THR A 21 -15.09 19.64 0.37
N LEU A 22 -16.17 19.60 -0.41
CA LEU A 22 -16.64 18.36 -1.05
C LEU A 22 -15.61 17.82 -2.04
N TYR A 23 -15.03 18.68 -2.87
CA TYR A 23 -13.99 18.27 -3.83
C TYR A 23 -12.77 17.68 -3.12
N SER A 24 -12.27 18.36 -2.08
CA SER A 24 -11.16 17.87 -1.26
C SER A 24 -11.49 16.52 -0.59
N TYR A 25 -12.72 16.35 -0.09
CA TYR A 25 -13.17 15.10 0.51
C TYR A 25 -13.23 13.95 -0.50
N VAL A 26 -13.77 14.19 -1.70
CA VAL A 26 -13.81 13.18 -2.76
C VAL A 26 -12.39 12.77 -3.17
N LYS A 27 -11.48 13.75 -3.36
CA LYS A 27 -10.08 13.47 -3.68
C LYS A 27 -9.38 12.65 -2.61
N TYR A 28 -9.63 12.97 -1.35
CA TYR A 28 -9.12 12.21 -0.23
C TYR A 28 -9.63 10.76 -0.24
N MET A 29 -10.94 10.55 -0.42
CA MET A 29 -11.53 9.21 -0.49
C MET A 29 -10.99 8.38 -1.66
N GLU A 30 -10.73 9.00 -2.83
CA GLU A 30 -10.09 8.31 -3.96
C GLU A 30 -8.67 7.81 -3.60
N GLU A 31 -7.88 8.58 -2.86
CA GLU A 31 -6.55 8.13 -2.40
C GLU A 31 -6.66 6.99 -1.38
N LEU A 32 -7.66 7.04 -0.49
CA LEU A 32 -7.92 5.96 0.47
C LEU A 32 -8.28 4.65 -0.23
N ASP A 33 -9.17 4.73 -1.22
CA ASP A 33 -9.61 3.55 -1.96
C ASP A 33 -8.45 2.91 -2.71
N LYS A 34 -7.59 3.72 -3.36
CA LYS A 34 -6.37 3.24 -4.01
C LYS A 34 -5.45 2.50 -3.05
N ILE A 35 -5.15 3.07 -1.88
CA ILE A 35 -4.23 2.42 -0.93
C ILE A 35 -4.87 1.15 -0.34
N SER A 36 -6.17 1.19 -0.02
CA SER A 36 -6.89 0.05 0.57
C SER A 36 -7.07 -1.14 -0.37
N THR A 37 -7.19 -0.88 -1.67
CA THR A 37 -7.31 -1.90 -2.72
C THR A 37 -5.96 -2.36 -3.27
N GLY A 38 -4.84 -1.86 -2.73
CA GLY A 38 -3.51 -2.13 -3.28
C GLY A 38 -3.35 -1.59 -4.71
N TYR A 39 -4.05 -0.50 -5.02
CA TYR A 39 -4.19 0.12 -6.33
C TYR A 39 -4.93 -0.73 -7.38
N SER A 40 -5.37 -1.96 -7.07
CA SER A 40 -5.99 -2.91 -8.01
C SER A 40 -7.19 -2.36 -8.78
N SER A 41 -7.98 -1.46 -8.20
CA SER A 41 -9.13 -0.81 -8.85
C SER A 41 -8.76 0.45 -9.64
N SER A 42 -7.53 0.96 -9.49
CA SER A 42 -7.10 2.19 -10.13
C SER A 42 -6.71 1.93 -11.58
N SER A 43 -7.11 2.82 -12.49
CA SER A 43 -6.67 2.82 -13.90
C SER A 43 -5.15 2.93 -14.08
N THR A 44 -4.43 3.16 -12.99
CA THR A 44 -2.98 3.28 -12.86
C THR A 44 -2.28 1.99 -12.42
N ALA A 45 -3.02 1.01 -11.89
CA ALA A 45 -2.46 -0.28 -11.56
C ALA A 45 -2.29 -1.12 -12.82
N LYS A 46 -1.03 -1.40 -13.14
CA LYS A 46 -0.69 -2.41 -14.13
C LYS A 46 -0.37 -3.70 -13.38
N LYS A 47 -1.32 -4.63 -13.31
CA LYS A 47 -1.05 -6.00 -12.85
C LYS A 47 -0.05 -6.62 -13.82
N ILE A 48 1.21 -6.70 -13.39
CA ILE A 48 2.20 -7.50 -14.12
C ILE A 48 1.92 -8.94 -13.75
N ASN A 49 1.49 -9.74 -14.71
CA ASN A 49 1.26 -11.15 -14.49
C ASN A 49 2.63 -11.84 -14.26
N THR A 50 2.83 -12.35 -13.05
CA THR A 50 4.12 -12.89 -12.60
C THR A 50 4.28 -14.37 -12.87
N ASP A 51 3.43 -14.98 -13.72
CA ASP A 51 3.55 -16.37 -14.18
C ASP A 51 4.98 -16.71 -14.67
N VAL A 52 5.73 -15.71 -15.15
CA VAL A 52 7.13 -15.81 -15.60
C VAL A 52 8.13 -16.00 -14.44
N PHE A 53 7.77 -15.63 -13.21
CA PHE A 53 8.60 -15.69 -12.01
C PHE A 53 8.27 -16.89 -11.10
N LEU A 54 7.27 -17.70 -11.48
CA LEU A 54 6.85 -18.90 -10.76
C LEU A 54 7.80 -20.07 -11.08
N GLY A 55 8.86 -20.22 -10.28
CA GLY A 55 9.80 -21.35 -10.34
C GLY A 55 10.55 -21.53 -9.02
N GLU A 56 11.49 -22.46 -8.92
CA GLU A 56 12.24 -22.76 -7.68
C GLU A 56 13.09 -21.59 -7.13
N LYS A 57 13.29 -20.52 -7.90
CA LYS A 57 14.13 -19.34 -7.56
C LYS A 57 13.31 -18.08 -7.23
N ARG A 58 12.20 -18.23 -6.49
CA ARG A 58 11.22 -17.16 -6.19
C ARG A 58 11.79 -15.93 -5.49
N GLU A 59 12.56 -16.14 -4.42
CA GLU A 59 13.23 -15.06 -3.69
C GLU A 59 14.18 -14.27 -4.61
N HIS A 60 14.95 -15.00 -5.42
CA HIS A 60 15.88 -14.41 -6.37
C HIS A 60 15.15 -13.55 -7.40
N ASN A 61 13.98 -13.99 -7.85
CA ASN A 61 13.13 -13.25 -8.80
C ASN A 61 12.53 -11.98 -8.20
N LEU A 62 12.03 -12.03 -6.96
CA LEU A 62 11.48 -10.84 -6.29
C LEU A 62 12.59 -9.81 -5.99
N LYS A 63 13.74 -10.28 -5.51
CA LYS A 63 14.92 -9.44 -5.28
C LYS A 63 15.48 -8.87 -6.58
N PHE A 64 15.46 -9.65 -7.66
CA PHE A 64 15.85 -9.19 -8.98
C PHE A 64 14.93 -8.08 -9.48
N LEU A 65 13.61 -8.27 -9.39
CA LEU A 65 12.63 -7.23 -9.70
C LEU A 65 12.86 -5.97 -8.87
N PHE A 66 13.10 -6.12 -7.57
CA PHE A 66 13.37 -4.97 -6.73
C PHE A 66 14.64 -4.18 -7.14
N SER A 67 15.71 -4.92 -7.42
CA SER A 67 17.05 -4.34 -7.62
C SER A 67 17.31 -3.86 -9.05
N TYR A 68 16.75 -4.55 -10.06
CA TYR A 68 17.10 -4.36 -11.46
C TYR A 68 16.00 -3.73 -12.32
N THR A 69 14.80 -3.48 -11.79
CA THR A 69 13.84 -2.67 -12.52
C THR A 69 14.26 -1.21 -12.50
N GLU A 70 14.32 -0.57 -13.66
CA GLU A 70 14.43 0.90 -13.84
C GLU A 70 13.19 1.67 -13.33
N ILE A 71 12.28 0.98 -12.64
CA ILE A 71 11.08 1.54 -12.07
C ILE A 71 11.43 2.05 -10.67
N ASP A 72 11.25 3.35 -10.46
CA ASP A 72 11.32 3.99 -9.15
C ASP A 72 9.92 4.41 -8.70
N ASN A 73 9.71 4.46 -7.38
CA ASN A 73 8.47 4.91 -6.74
C ASN A 73 7.27 3.98 -7.01
N TYR A 74 7.36 2.72 -6.59
CA TYR A 74 6.27 1.73 -6.73
C TYR A 74 6.03 0.93 -5.45
N ILE A 75 4.82 0.36 -5.33
CA ILE A 75 4.43 -0.56 -4.27
C ILE A 75 3.91 -1.85 -4.89
N MET A 76 4.58 -2.97 -4.62
CA MET A 76 4.07 -4.30 -4.94
C MET A 76 3.12 -4.75 -3.84
N PHE A 77 2.01 -5.37 -4.23
CA PHE A 77 1.06 -5.95 -3.29
C PHE A 77 0.90 -7.44 -3.54
N ASP A 78 0.86 -8.21 -2.46
CA ASP A 78 0.38 -9.58 -2.54
C ASP A 78 -1.12 -9.58 -2.85
N ASP A 79 -1.51 -10.35 -3.86
CA ASP A 79 -2.90 -10.58 -4.27
C ASP A 79 -3.29 -12.06 -4.07
N SER A 80 -2.41 -12.89 -3.49
CA SER A 80 -2.67 -14.32 -3.25
C SER A 80 -3.79 -14.58 -2.26
N PHE A 81 -4.06 -13.62 -1.38
CA PHE A 81 -5.16 -13.72 -0.43
C PHE A 81 -6.41 -13.08 -1.00
N ASN A 82 -7.49 -13.87 -1.11
CA ASN A 82 -8.85 -13.34 -1.32
C ASN A 82 -9.39 -12.64 -0.04
N ASN A 83 -8.50 -12.12 0.81
CA ASN A 83 -8.80 -11.39 2.03
C ASN A 83 -8.24 -9.97 1.91
N ASN A 84 -9.14 -9.01 1.70
CA ASN A 84 -8.79 -7.59 1.58
C ASN A 84 -8.18 -6.96 2.84
N GLN A 85 -8.16 -7.68 3.97
CA GLN A 85 -7.61 -7.22 5.24
C GLN A 85 -6.14 -7.62 5.44
N ILE A 86 -5.58 -8.53 4.65
CA ILE A 86 -4.17 -8.95 4.80
C ILE A 86 -3.47 -8.78 3.46
N ARG A 87 -2.45 -7.92 3.39
CA ARG A 87 -1.73 -7.62 2.16
C ARG A 87 -0.23 -7.62 2.38
N GLY A 88 0.49 -8.37 1.55
CA GLY A 88 1.95 -8.26 1.50
C GLY A 88 2.31 -6.98 0.78
N VAL A 89 3.31 -6.27 1.27
CA VAL A 89 3.75 -4.99 0.70
C VAL A 89 5.24 -5.02 0.46
N LEU A 90 5.67 -4.51 -0.68
CA LEU A 90 7.08 -4.18 -0.96
C LEU A 90 7.16 -2.80 -1.60
N VAL A 91 7.98 -1.92 -1.01
CA VAL A 91 8.06 -0.50 -1.38
C VAL A 91 9.42 -0.17 -1.96
N LYS A 92 9.43 0.42 -3.16
CA LYS A 92 10.60 1.05 -3.76
C LYS A 92 10.37 2.54 -4.00
N GLY A 93 11.30 3.39 -3.60
CA GLY A 93 11.25 4.83 -3.75
C GLY A 93 10.27 5.52 -2.80
N LYS A 94 9.89 6.73 -3.18
CA LYS A 94 8.92 7.56 -2.47
C LYS A 94 7.52 7.29 -3.01
N VAL A 95 6.75 6.53 -2.25
CA VAL A 95 5.37 6.16 -2.57
C VAL A 95 4.37 6.80 -1.61
N GLY A 96 3.10 6.82 -2.00
CA GLY A 96 2.01 7.12 -1.08
C GLY A 96 1.97 6.11 0.07
N SER A 97 1.70 6.58 1.28
CA SER A 97 1.51 5.71 2.45
C SER A 97 0.18 6.06 3.12
N PRO A 98 -0.48 5.11 3.80
CA PRO A 98 -1.69 5.40 4.56
C PRO A 98 -1.37 6.39 5.70
N LYS A 99 -2.40 7.05 6.23
CA LYS A 99 -2.26 7.86 7.44
C LYS A 99 -1.76 7.00 8.59
N ILE A 100 -0.53 7.27 9.01
CA ILE A 100 0.11 6.64 10.15
C ILE A 100 -0.29 7.39 11.43
N LEU A 101 -0.82 6.65 12.39
CA LEU A 101 -1.20 7.14 13.72
C LEU A 101 -0.03 6.99 14.71
N SER A 102 0.79 5.95 14.56
CA SER A 102 1.99 5.71 15.37
C SER A 102 3.04 4.94 14.57
N GLY A 103 4.32 5.16 14.87
CA GLY A 103 5.44 4.52 14.18
C GLY A 103 5.64 5.05 12.76
N ARG A 104 5.84 4.15 11.78
CA ARG A 104 6.10 4.49 10.38
C ARG A 104 5.53 3.47 9.41
N PHE A 105 5.41 3.83 8.14
CA PHE A 105 5.19 2.87 7.07
C PHE A 105 6.51 2.19 6.65
N PHE A 106 6.41 1.21 5.75
CA PHE A 106 7.57 0.55 5.16
C PHE A 106 8.45 1.51 4.36
N ASN A 107 9.75 1.22 4.33
CA ASN A 107 10.72 1.87 3.46
C ASN A 107 11.62 0.81 2.79
N GLU A 108 12.39 1.22 1.77
CA GLU A 108 13.25 0.31 0.99
C GLU A 108 14.20 -0.57 1.82
N SER A 109 14.75 -0.04 2.93
CA SER A 109 15.70 -0.77 3.77
C SER A 109 15.06 -1.86 4.65
N ASP A 110 13.74 -1.98 4.62
CA ASP A 110 13.01 -3.02 5.31
C ASP A 110 13.02 -4.35 4.55
N PHE A 111 13.26 -4.32 3.24
CA PHE A 111 13.12 -5.49 2.37
C PHE A 111 14.45 -6.23 2.17
N PHE A 112 14.36 -7.54 1.92
CA PHE A 112 15.49 -8.45 1.65
C PHE A 112 16.54 -8.49 2.77
N SER A 113 16.07 -8.30 4.00
CA SER A 113 16.86 -8.36 5.23
C SER A 113 16.25 -9.31 6.27
N GLU A 114 15.39 -10.23 5.81
CA GLU A 114 14.70 -11.25 6.63
C GLU A 114 13.83 -10.67 7.77
N LYS A 115 13.47 -9.39 7.67
CA LYS A 115 12.67 -8.69 8.67
C LYS A 115 11.21 -9.13 8.60
N LYS A 116 10.72 -9.73 9.69
CA LYS A 116 9.29 -10.00 9.94
C LYS A 116 8.66 -8.80 10.63
N ILE A 117 8.28 -7.81 9.82
CA ILE A 117 7.68 -6.56 10.28
C ILE A 117 6.32 -6.32 9.62
N VAL A 118 5.43 -5.62 10.33
CA VAL A 118 4.08 -5.29 9.88
C VAL A 118 3.70 -3.84 10.18
N VAL A 119 2.76 -3.32 9.39
CA VAL A 119 1.97 -2.14 9.72
C VAL A 119 0.51 -2.59 9.82
N ILE A 120 -0.15 -2.26 10.91
CA ILE A 120 -1.52 -2.73 11.19
C ILE A 120 -2.50 -1.56 11.30
N GLY A 121 -3.75 -1.82 10.97
CA GLY A 121 -4.86 -0.91 11.23
C GLY A 121 -5.12 -0.75 12.73
N GLU A 122 -5.67 0.40 13.13
CA GLU A 122 -5.96 0.70 14.54
C GLU A 122 -6.84 -0.35 15.24
N ASN A 123 -7.80 -0.96 14.53
CA ASN A 123 -8.66 -1.99 15.09
C ASN A 123 -7.93 -3.34 15.27
N MET A 124 -6.76 -3.51 14.65
CA MET A 124 -5.94 -4.72 14.78
C MET A 124 -5.03 -4.67 16.02
N VAL A 125 -4.91 -3.52 16.68
CA VAL A 125 -4.07 -3.36 17.89
C VAL A 125 -4.48 -4.31 19.02
N GLN A 126 -5.78 -4.61 19.14
CA GLN A 126 -6.29 -5.56 20.14
C GLN A 126 -5.79 -7.00 19.95
N HIS A 127 -5.28 -7.34 18.77
CA HIS A 127 -4.71 -8.66 18.46
C HIS A 127 -3.19 -8.71 18.64
N THR A 128 -2.59 -7.65 19.18
CA THR A 128 -1.14 -7.56 19.43
C THR A 128 -0.76 -7.97 20.84
N TYR A 129 0.49 -8.34 21.02
CA TYR A 129 1.12 -8.58 22.32
C TYR A 129 2.44 -7.81 22.41
N GLU A 130 2.94 -7.62 23.63
CA GLU A 130 4.21 -6.94 23.88
C GLU A 130 5.28 -7.95 24.33
N GLU A 131 6.47 -7.82 23.76
CA GLU A 131 7.65 -8.59 24.12
C GLU A 131 8.88 -7.68 23.99
N ASN A 132 9.76 -7.64 25.00
CA ASN A 132 10.97 -6.80 24.98
C ASN A 132 10.73 -5.33 24.58
N GLU A 133 9.69 -4.70 25.16
CA GLU A 133 9.27 -3.31 24.89
C GLU A 133 8.84 -3.03 23.45
N LYS A 134 8.64 -4.08 22.65
CA LYS A 134 8.17 -4.00 21.27
C LYS A 134 6.82 -4.69 21.15
N LYS A 135 6.03 -4.22 20.18
CA LYS A 135 4.70 -4.74 19.88
C LYS A 135 4.79 -5.75 18.75
N TYR A 136 4.09 -6.88 18.89
CA TYR A 136 4.08 -7.97 17.93
C TYR A 136 2.67 -8.44 17.63
N ILE A 137 2.51 -9.05 16.45
CA ILE A 137 1.31 -9.81 16.06
C ILE A 137 1.74 -11.17 15.51
N SER A 138 0.95 -12.20 15.77
CA SER A 138 1.18 -13.52 15.19
C SER A 138 0.53 -13.60 13.82
N LEU A 139 1.34 -13.86 12.80
CA LEU A 139 0.90 -14.01 11.41
C LEU A 139 1.70 -15.15 10.77
N PHE A 140 1.04 -16.05 10.03
CA PHE A 140 1.70 -17.17 9.33
C PHE A 140 2.59 -18.02 10.25
N ASP A 141 2.10 -18.36 11.46
CA ASP A 141 2.83 -19.11 12.49
C ASP A 141 4.15 -18.44 12.97
N ASN A 142 4.30 -17.14 12.73
CA ASN A 142 5.49 -16.37 13.10
C ASN A 142 5.13 -15.07 13.83
N ALA A 143 6.06 -14.58 14.64
CA ALA A 143 5.96 -13.27 15.28
C ALA A 143 6.41 -12.17 14.31
N TYR A 144 5.58 -11.13 14.16
CA TYR A 144 5.87 -9.95 13.35
C TYR A 144 5.91 -8.69 14.22
N GLU A 145 7.01 -7.94 14.17
CA GLU A 145 7.15 -6.67 14.88
C GLU A 145 6.26 -5.60 14.23
N VAL A 146 5.42 -4.95 15.03
CA VAL A 146 4.55 -3.86 14.61
C VAL A 146 5.36 -2.57 14.58
N ILE A 147 5.75 -2.15 13.37
CA ILE A 147 6.54 -0.95 13.13
C ILE A 147 5.68 0.30 12.89
N GLY A 148 4.38 0.12 12.70
CA GLY A 148 3.43 1.21 12.50
C GLY A 148 1.98 0.81 12.72
N ILE A 149 1.18 1.80 13.11
CA ILE A 149 -0.28 1.71 13.21
C ILE A 149 -0.88 2.73 12.26
N CYS A 150 -1.74 2.31 11.34
CA CYS A 150 -2.47 3.18 10.42
C CYS A 150 -3.97 3.22 10.74
N GLY A 151 -4.65 4.26 10.26
CA GLY A 151 -6.10 4.34 10.44
C GLY A 151 -6.67 5.74 10.23
N TYR A 152 -7.99 5.78 10.09
CA TYR A 152 -8.78 6.97 9.82
C TYR A 152 -9.87 7.22 10.86
N GLY A 153 -10.11 6.31 11.81
CA GLY A 153 -11.07 6.49 12.90
C GLY A 153 -12.54 6.34 12.47
N LEU A 154 -12.79 5.68 11.33
CA LEU A 154 -14.12 5.63 10.70
C LEU A 154 -14.60 4.19 10.41
N ASN A 155 -14.00 3.18 11.07
CA ASN A 155 -14.20 1.75 10.74
C ASN A 155 -13.99 1.46 9.24
N SER A 156 -12.98 2.12 8.67
CA SER A 156 -12.59 1.95 7.28
C SER A 156 -11.90 0.60 7.05
N ILE A 157 -11.73 0.19 5.78
CA ILE A 157 -10.90 -0.97 5.43
C ILE A 157 -9.48 -0.80 5.99
N MET A 158 -8.95 0.42 5.98
CA MET A 158 -7.62 0.73 6.52
C MET A 158 -7.52 0.49 8.03
N ASP A 159 -8.61 0.70 8.76
CA ASP A 159 -8.61 0.53 10.22
C ASP A 159 -8.49 -0.95 10.59
N ASN A 160 -8.78 -1.86 9.65
CA ASN A 160 -8.78 -3.31 9.84
C ASN A 160 -7.69 -4.04 9.02
N ILE A 161 -6.79 -3.32 8.34
CA ILE A 161 -5.82 -3.93 7.43
C ILE A 161 -4.55 -4.39 8.17
N ILE A 162 -3.86 -5.39 7.64
CA ILE A 162 -2.53 -5.84 8.04
C ILE A 162 -1.67 -5.79 6.78
N PHE A 163 -0.73 -4.86 6.75
CA PHE A 163 0.33 -4.85 5.77
C PHE A 163 1.53 -5.61 6.33
N TYR A 164 1.90 -6.73 5.73
CA TYR A 164 3.11 -7.47 6.10
C TYR A 164 4.21 -7.26 5.08
N ASN A 165 5.46 -7.41 5.53
CA ASN A 165 6.59 -7.41 4.62
C ASN A 165 6.45 -8.54 3.58
N LEU A 166 6.28 -8.22 2.30
CA LEU A 166 6.10 -9.19 1.23
C LEU A 166 7.26 -10.19 1.11
N ASP A 167 8.52 -9.78 1.33
CA ASP A 167 9.65 -10.71 1.22
C ASP A 167 9.80 -11.64 2.43
N SER A 168 8.99 -11.46 3.48
CA SER A 168 9.03 -12.30 4.67
C SER A 168 8.29 -13.64 4.53
N VAL A 169 7.34 -13.76 3.58
CA VAL A 169 6.62 -15.01 3.29
C VAL A 169 6.35 -15.13 1.80
N TYR A 170 6.66 -16.30 1.23
CA TYR A 170 6.46 -16.57 -0.19
C TYR A 170 5.13 -17.30 -0.42
N PHE A 171 4.08 -16.55 -0.76
CA PHE A 171 2.82 -17.13 -1.24
C PHE A 171 2.90 -17.47 -2.74
N SER A 172 1.89 -18.15 -3.28
CA SER A 172 1.88 -18.71 -4.64
C SER A 172 1.58 -17.71 -5.76
N GLU A 173 1.03 -16.53 -5.46
CA GLU A 173 0.61 -15.54 -6.47
C GLU A 173 0.93 -14.12 -5.99
N TRP A 174 1.70 -13.32 -6.74
CA TRP A 174 1.97 -11.91 -6.38
C TRP A 174 1.64 -10.99 -7.54
N GLY A 175 1.05 -9.83 -7.24
CA GLY A 175 0.80 -8.77 -8.22
C GLY A 175 1.78 -7.61 -8.04
N ILE A 176 2.40 -7.16 -9.13
CA ILE A 176 3.04 -5.84 -9.10
C ILE A 176 1.96 -4.82 -9.37
N TYR A 177 1.84 -3.85 -8.47
CA TYR A 177 1.02 -2.67 -8.67
C TYR A 177 1.95 -1.46 -8.66
N SER A 178 1.48 -0.36 -9.20
CA SER A 178 2.23 0.88 -9.16
C SER A 178 1.29 2.06 -9.14
N ASP A 179 1.75 3.13 -8.50
CA ASP A 179 1.08 4.42 -8.39
C ASP A 179 1.05 5.19 -9.73
N GLY A 180 0.82 4.50 -10.86
CA GLY A 180 0.55 5.15 -12.14
C GLY A 180 1.70 5.89 -12.82
N ARG A 181 2.90 5.89 -12.22
CA ARG A 181 4.10 6.51 -12.80
C ARG A 181 4.97 5.55 -13.62
N ILE A 182 4.50 4.33 -13.85
CA ILE A 182 5.15 3.42 -14.79
C ILE A 182 4.82 3.86 -16.21
N LYS A 183 5.78 4.52 -16.86
CA LYS A 183 5.81 4.53 -18.34
C LYS A 183 6.03 3.08 -18.77
N ASN A 184 5.10 2.55 -19.57
CA ASN A 184 5.16 1.27 -20.29
C ASN A 184 6.44 0.46 -20.06
N VAL A 185 6.49 -0.30 -18.97
CA VAL A 185 7.48 -1.37 -18.86
C VAL A 185 6.94 -2.49 -19.70
N GLU A 186 7.40 -2.54 -20.94
CA GLU A 186 7.57 -3.82 -21.61
C GLU A 186 8.65 -4.54 -20.82
N LEU A 187 8.26 -5.54 -20.01
CA LEU A 187 9.22 -6.53 -19.56
C LEU A 187 9.77 -7.16 -20.83
N LYS A 188 10.93 -6.68 -21.31
CA LYS A 188 11.58 -7.25 -22.47
C LYS A 188 11.69 -8.75 -22.22
N ARG A 189 11.20 -9.52 -23.19
CA ARG A 189 11.25 -11.00 -23.25
C ARG A 189 12.67 -11.58 -23.06
N ASP A 190 13.71 -10.75 -22.96
CA ASP A 190 15.12 -11.14 -22.80
C ASP A 190 15.49 -11.72 -21.43
N MET A 191 14.57 -11.75 -20.45
CA MET A 191 14.83 -12.47 -19.18
C MET A 191 14.85 -14.01 -19.32
N SER A 192 14.62 -14.56 -20.51
CA SER A 192 14.70 -16.00 -20.77
C SER A 192 16.12 -16.52 -21.08
N LEU A 193 17.17 -15.68 -21.09
CA LEU A 193 18.47 -16.09 -21.65
C LEU A 193 19.67 -16.19 -20.70
N ASN A 194 19.56 -15.85 -19.40
CA ASN A 194 20.71 -15.94 -18.48
C ASN A 194 20.48 -16.80 -17.22
N LEU A 195 19.57 -17.76 -17.28
CA LEU A 195 19.50 -18.85 -16.31
C LEU A 195 19.98 -20.16 -16.97
N ILE A 196 21.29 -20.24 -17.21
CA ILE A 196 22.04 -21.50 -17.27
C ILE A 196 22.90 -21.55 -16.02
#